data_AF-A0A7S3ZGJ8-F1
#
_entry.id   AF-A0A7S3ZGJ8-F1
#
_cell.length_a   1.000
_cell.length_b   1.000
_cell.length_c   1.000
_cell.angle_alpha   90.00
_cell.angle_beta   90.00
_cell.angle_gamma   90.00
#
_symmetry.space_group_name_H-M   'P 1'
#
loop_
_entity.id
_entity.type
_entity.pdbx_description
1 polymer ?
#
loop_
_entity_poly.entity_id
_entity_poly.type
_entity_poly.pdbx_seq_one_letter_code
_entity_poly.pdbx_strand_id
1 'polypeptide(L)'
;GKTSNNNNPYRSHEETPVERPLLKPLPHYDSAELRQLAAVITMDIYRANPNVHWDDIAELNLAKQLLKEAVVMPLRYPQLFTGLLAPWKGVLLYGPPGTGKT
;
A
#
# COMPACT_ATOMS: atom_id res chain seq x y z
N GLY A 1 18.25 23.89 -24.15
CA GLY A 1 18.20 22.43 -24.39
C GLY A 1 17.38 21.77 -23.30
N LYS A 2 16.31 21.07 -23.71
CA LYS A 2 15.44 20.15 -22.96
C LYS A 2 14.62 20.75 -21.80
N THR A 3 13.36 21.03 -22.12
CA THR A 3 12.26 21.32 -21.21
C THR A 3 11.86 20.06 -20.44
N SER A 4 11.95 20.10 -19.10
CA SER A 4 11.38 19.08 -18.23
C SER A 4 9.88 19.34 -18.12
N ASN A 5 9.09 18.60 -18.90
CA ASN A 5 7.62 18.68 -18.90
C ASN A 5 7.08 17.74 -17.81
N ASN A 6 6.95 18.24 -16.59
CA ASN A 6 6.49 17.46 -15.43
C ASN A 6 4.98 17.66 -15.22
N ASN A 7 4.17 17.17 -16.15
CA ASN A 7 2.71 17.10 -16.02
C ASN A 7 2.33 15.77 -15.38
N ASN A 8 2.38 15.69 -14.05
CA ASN A 8 1.72 14.63 -13.31
C ASN A 8 0.28 15.09 -12.99
N PRO A 9 -0.75 14.58 -13.69
CA PRO A 9 -2.15 14.99 -13.50
C PRO A 9 -2.75 14.52 -12.17
N TYR A 10 -2.02 13.73 -11.37
CA TYR A 10 -2.45 13.22 -10.07
C TYR A 10 -1.99 14.07 -8.88
N ARG A 11 -1.54 15.31 -9.11
CA ARG A 11 -1.21 16.25 -8.05
C ARG A 11 -2.49 16.85 -7.47
N SER A 12 -3.17 16.10 -6.61
CA SER A 12 -4.33 16.60 -5.85
C SER A 12 -4.42 15.99 -4.46
N HIS A 13 -4.34 16.90 -3.47
CA HIS A 13 -4.80 16.81 -2.09
C HIS A 13 -4.11 15.78 -1.18
N GLU A 14 -3.02 16.21 -0.55
CA GLU A 14 -2.60 15.72 0.77
C GLU A 14 -3.66 16.17 1.80
N GLU A 15 -4.73 15.40 1.92
CA GLU A 15 -5.63 15.49 3.08
C GLU A 15 -4.87 14.98 4.31
N THR A 16 -4.97 15.73 5.42
CA THR A 16 -4.40 15.38 6.73
C THR A 16 -4.67 13.92 7.09
N PRO A 17 -3.68 13.13 7.55
CA PRO A 17 -3.89 11.73 7.81
C PRO A 17 -4.89 11.55 8.94
N VAL A 18 -6.08 11.07 8.63
CA VAL A 18 -6.92 10.42 9.65
C VAL A 18 -6.17 9.14 9.99
N GLU A 19 -5.52 9.10 11.16
CA GLU A 19 -4.80 7.92 11.65
C GLU A 19 -5.79 6.76 11.86
N ARG A 20 -6.06 6.04 10.78
CA ARG A 20 -6.77 4.76 10.86
C ARG A 20 -5.78 3.73 11.39
N PRO A 21 -6.21 2.83 12.29
CA PRO A 21 -5.38 1.70 12.70
C PRO A 21 -4.83 0.97 11.46
N LEU A 22 -3.51 0.73 11.41
CA LEU A 22 -2.87 0.06 10.27
C LEU A 22 -3.41 -1.36 10.03
N LEU A 23 -3.94 -1.98 11.09
CA LEU A 23 -4.58 -3.29 11.03
C LEU A 23 -6.03 -3.19 11.43
N LYS A 24 -6.88 -3.92 10.71
CA LYS A 24 -8.25 -4.18 11.14
C LYS A 24 -8.22 -5.01 12.43
N PRO A 25 -9.23 -4.88 13.32
CA PRO A 25 -9.38 -5.77 14.45
C PRO A 25 -9.39 -7.23 13.99
N LEU A 26 -8.82 -8.12 14.81
CA LEU A 26 -8.90 -9.55 14.54
C LEU A 26 -10.37 -9.99 14.46
N PRO A 27 -10.75 -10.80 13.46
CA PRO A 27 -12.10 -11.33 13.39
C PRO A 27 -12.35 -12.29 14.56
N HIS A 28 -13.63 -12.57 14.82
CA HIS A 28 -13.98 -13.61 15.79
C HIS A 28 -13.59 -14.98 15.24
N TYR A 29 -12.87 -15.77 16.03
CA TYR A 29 -12.54 -17.15 15.72
C TYR A 29 -13.18 -18.06 16.77
N ASP A 30 -13.90 -19.08 16.31
CA ASP A 30 -14.68 -19.96 17.18
C ASP A 30 -13.80 -20.89 18.04
N SER A 31 -12.59 -21.22 17.58
CA SER A 31 -11.67 -22.11 18.31
C SER A 31 -10.64 -21.36 19.14
N ALA A 32 -10.25 -21.95 20.28
CA ALA A 32 -9.21 -21.37 21.14
C ALA A 32 -7.83 -21.38 20.45
N GLU A 33 -7.55 -22.43 19.68
CA GLU A 33 -6.30 -22.64 18.97
C GLU A 33 -6.11 -21.57 17.87
N LEU A 34 -7.16 -21.28 17.09
CA LEU A 34 -7.10 -20.25 16.05
C LEU A 34 -6.96 -18.85 16.63
N ARG A 35 -7.59 -18.56 17.77
CA ARG A 35 -7.40 -17.29 18.49
C ARG A 35 -5.97 -17.11 18.95
N GLN A 36 -5.36 -18.17 19.51
CA GLN A 36 -3.97 -18.13 19.95
C GLN A 36 -3.01 -17.95 18.77
N LEU A 37 -3.23 -18.68 17.67
CA LEU A 37 -2.43 -18.54 16.45
C LEU A 37 -2.54 -17.12 15.86
N ALA A 38 -3.76 -16.57 15.78
CA ALA A 38 -3.98 -15.22 15.28
C ALA A 38 -3.28 -14.18 16.17
N ALA A 39 -3.30 -14.35 17.49
CA ALA A 39 -2.61 -13.47 18.43
C ALA A 39 -1.09 -13.47 18.19
N VAL A 40 -0.48 -14.65 18.04
CA VAL A 40 0.95 -14.78 17.76
C VAL A 40 1.33 -14.11 16.44
N ILE A 41 0.61 -14.40 15.35
CA ILE A 41 0.89 -13.78 14.04
C ILE A 41 0.78 -12.25 14.12
N THR A 42 -0.22 -11.76 14.85
CA THR A 42 -0.49 -10.32 14.94
C THR A 42 0.58 -9.59 15.76
N MET A 43 1.29 -10.27 16.65
CA MET A 43 2.44 -9.70 17.38
C MET A 43 3.64 -9.43 16.47
N ASP A 44 3.86 -10.26 15.45
CA ASP A 44 5.00 -10.12 14.52
C ASP A 44 4.77 -9.07 13.41
N ILE A 45 3.54 -8.59 13.25
CA ILE A 45 3.22 -7.56 12.26
C ILE A 45 3.71 -6.20 12.75
N TYR A 46 4.62 -5.58 12.01
CA TYR A 46 5.07 -4.21 12.27
C TYR A 46 3.93 -3.20 12.06
N ARG A 47 3.66 -2.36 13.08
CA ARG A 47 2.51 -1.43 13.10
C ARG A 47 2.87 0.05 13.23
N ALA A 48 4.15 0.38 13.31
CA ALA A 48 4.55 1.78 13.35
C ALA A 48 4.56 2.34 11.92
N ASN A 49 4.14 3.60 11.75
CA ASN A 49 4.30 4.30 10.49
C ASN A 49 5.80 4.63 10.32
N PRO A 50 6.51 4.09 9.30
CA PRO A 50 7.93 4.36 9.10
C PRO A 50 8.21 5.82 8.67
N ASN A 51 7.18 6.65 8.49
CA ASN A 51 7.29 8.05 8.08
C ASN A 51 8.02 8.23 6.73
N VAL A 52 7.77 7.32 5.79
CA VAL A 52 8.31 7.37 4.42
C VAL A 52 7.20 7.83 3.48
N HIS A 53 7.47 8.88 2.72
CA HIS A 53 6.53 9.47 1.76
C HIS A 53 6.88 9.06 0.32
N TRP A 54 5.92 9.20 -0.59
CA TRP A 54 6.14 8.88 -2.01
C TRP A 54 7.27 9.70 -2.63
N ASP A 55 7.44 10.94 -2.19
CA ASP A 55 8.45 11.86 -2.74
C ASP A 55 9.87 11.56 -2.23
N ASP A 56 10.00 10.79 -1.15
CA ASP A 56 11.29 10.36 -0.59
C ASP A 56 11.95 9.26 -1.45
N ILE A 57 11.21 8.63 -2.36
CA ILE A 57 11.70 7.53 -3.21
C ILE A 57 12.13 8.09 -4.58
N ALA A 58 13.41 8.06 -4.92
CA ALA A 58 13.88 8.55 -6.22
C ALA A 58 13.58 7.57 -7.39
N GLU A 59 13.36 8.12 -8.59
CA GLU A 59 13.45 7.45 -9.90
C GLU A 59 12.65 6.14 -10.15
N LEU A 60 11.62 5.84 -9.34
CA LEU A 60 10.73 4.67 -9.51
C LEU A 60 9.31 5.02 -9.98
N ASN A 61 9.19 5.98 -10.91
CA ASN A 61 7.89 6.56 -11.30
C ASN A 61 6.87 5.52 -11.79
N LEU A 62 7.30 4.58 -12.63
CA LEU A 62 6.42 3.52 -13.15
C LEU A 62 5.96 2.57 -12.04
N ALA A 63 6.87 2.15 -11.16
CA ALA A 63 6.54 1.26 -10.05
C ALA A 63 5.61 1.93 -9.04
N LYS A 64 5.84 3.21 -8.73
CA LYS A 64 4.96 4.03 -7.90
C LYS A 64 3.56 4.14 -8.50
N GLN A 65 3.46 4.38 -9.80
CA GLN A 65 2.16 4.46 -10.48
C GLN A 65 1.42 3.12 -10.42
N LEU A 66 2.10 2.02 -10.74
CA LEU A 66 1.52 0.67 -10.67
C LEU A 66 1.04 0.34 -9.25
N LEU A 67 1.82 0.65 -8.21
CA LEU A 67 1.41 0.43 -6.82
C LEU A 67 0.20 1.29 -6.43
N LYS A 68 0.14 2.55 -6.89
CA LYS A 68 -1.03 3.42 -6.66
C LYS A 68 -2.28 2.85 -7.33
N GLU A 69 -2.16 2.36 -8.56
CA GLU A 69 -3.27 1.77 -9.31
C GLU A 69 -3.72 0.42 -8.74
N ALA A 70 -2.77 -0.45 -8.39
CA ALA A 70 -3.05 -1.81 -7.94
C ALA A 70 -3.49 -1.91 -6.48
N VAL A 71 -3.08 -0.96 -5.63
CA VAL A 71 -3.30 -1.03 -4.17
C VAL A 71 -4.04 0.19 -3.64
N VAL A 72 -3.54 1.41 -3.89
CA VAL A 72 -4.08 2.62 -3.25
C VAL A 72 -5.48 2.96 -3.76
N MET A 73 -5.69 2.94 -5.09
CA MET A 73 -6.98 3.27 -5.68
C MET A 73 -8.09 2.29 -5.31
N PRO A 74 -7.89 0.96 -5.34
CA PRO A 74 -8.90 0.02 -4.87
C PRO A 74 -9.25 0.20 -3.38
N LEU A 75 -8.29 0.59 -2.54
CA LEU A 75 -8.54 0.89 -1.13
C LEU A 75 -9.33 2.20 -0.93
N ARG A 76 -9.10 3.22 -1.79
CA ARG A 76 -9.78 4.52 -1.69
C ARG A 76 -11.15 4.53 -2.36
N TYR A 77 -11.33 3.77 -3.43
CA TYR A 77 -12.54 3.75 -4.26
C TYR A 77 -13.06 2.31 -4.48
N PRO A 78 -13.34 1.54 -3.42
CA PRO A 78 -13.70 0.12 -3.52
C PRO A 78 -14.88 -0.16 -4.45
N GLN A 79 -15.81 0.78 -4.58
CA GLN A 79 -16.98 0.70 -5.46
C GLN A 79 -16.62 0.67 -6.96
N LEU A 80 -15.47 1.22 -7.35
CA LEU A 80 -15.01 1.24 -8.75
C LEU A 80 -14.23 -0.03 -9.12
N PHE A 81 -13.66 -0.71 -8.13
CA PHE A 81 -12.78 -1.86 -8.32
C PHE A 81 -13.53 -3.18 -8.03
N THR A 82 -14.45 -3.52 -8.94
CA THR A 82 -15.28 -4.75 -8.87
C THR A 82 -15.18 -5.55 -10.17
N GLY A 83 -15.54 -6.84 -10.12
CA GLY A 83 -15.53 -7.72 -11.30
C GLY A 83 -14.14 -7.83 -11.93
N LEU A 84 -14.01 -7.44 -13.20
CA LEU A 84 -12.74 -7.45 -13.94
C LEU A 84 -11.71 -6.47 -13.35
N LEU A 85 -12.17 -5.42 -12.66
CA LEU A 85 -11.34 -4.41 -12.00
C LEU A 85 -11.09 -4.75 -10.53
N ALA A 86 -11.29 -5.99 -10.11
CA ALA A 86 -11.04 -6.39 -8.73
C ALA A 86 -9.59 -6.07 -8.31
N PRO A 87 -9.36 -5.71 -7.02
CA PRO A 87 -8.03 -5.42 -6.51
C PRO A 87 -7.06 -6.58 -6.76
N TRP A 88 -5.79 -6.25 -6.99
CA TRP A 88 -4.77 -7.26 -7.26
C TRP A 88 -4.49 -8.06 -5.99
N LYS A 89 -4.38 -9.39 -6.12
CA LYS A 89 -4.15 -10.29 -4.98
C LYS A 89 -2.69 -10.34 -4.54
N GLY A 90 -1.76 -9.89 -5.38
CA GLY A 90 -0.34 -9.90 -5.08
C GLY A 90 0.44 -9.01 -6.04
N VAL A 91 1.56 -8.47 -5.54
CA VAL A 91 2.52 -7.67 -6.29
C VAL A 91 3.90 -8.27 -6.06
N LEU A 92 4.69 -8.42 -7.11
CA LEU A 92 6.07 -8.89 -7.04
C LEU A 92 7.02 -7.73 -7.37
N LEU A 93 7.86 -7.36 -6.41
CA LEU A 93 8.95 -6.40 -6.62
C LEU A 93 10.25 -7.16 -6.88
N TYR A 94 10.82 -7.02 -8.08
CA TYR A 94 12.05 -7.70 -8.48
C TYR A 94 13.10 -6.72 -9.05
N GLY A 95 14.38 -7.05 -8.87
CA GLY A 95 15.50 -6.22 -9.34
C GLY A 95 16.78 -6.36 -8.49
N PRO A 96 17.92 -5.81 -8.94
CA PRO A 96 19.22 -5.87 -8.24
C PRO A 96 19.14 -5.36 -6.78
N PRO A 97 20.00 -5.79 -5.85
CA PRO A 97 20.01 -5.26 -4.49
C PRO A 97 20.24 -3.73 -4.49
N GLY A 98 19.63 -3.01 -3.54
CA GLY A 98 19.75 -1.54 -3.44
C GLY A 98 18.76 -0.71 -4.26
N THR A 99 17.82 -1.33 -4.99
CA THR A 99 16.84 -0.62 -5.84
C THR A 99 15.49 -0.29 -5.17
N GLY A 100 15.44 -0.13 -3.84
CA GLY A 100 14.22 0.28 -3.13
C GLY A 100 13.04 -0.72 -3.17
N LYS A 101 13.33 -2.03 -3.11
CA LYS A 101 12.31 -3.10 -2.99
C LYS A 101 11.78 -3.30 -1.56
N THR A 102 12.45 -2.69 -0.58
CA THR A 102 12.16 -2.72 0.86
C THR A 102 12.05 -1.28 1.31
#